data_AF-A0A5C1QIU2-F1
#
_entry.id   AF-A0A5C1QIU2-F1
#
_cell.length_a   1.000
_cell.length_b   1.000
_cell.length_c   1.000
_cell.angle_alpha   90.00
_cell.angle_beta   90.00
_cell.angle_gamma   90.00
#
_symmetry.space_group_name_H-M   'P 1'
#
loop_
_entity.id
_entity.type
_entity.pdbx_description
1 polymer ?
#
loop_
_entity_poly.entity_id
_entity_poly.type
_entity_poly.pdbx_seq_one_letter_code
_entity_poly.pdbx_strand_id
1 'polypeptide(L)'
;MARDKFLFSSFTVFYFLAGFVNIHFAGLALLCMGTPFVLLVRNKKNLWCRGICPRRDYFSLFKFMNVGLKVPRWLVSFKMKNILFTYFCFNLMLIGLSTVFVSQGQMSPIDRVRLFIFFQIPLEMPQLFSFQTVNPVFLHLSYRFYSLMLSSVILGTILAVLFKPATWCVICPVNTLSQRYIDHLS
;
A
#
# COMPACT_ATOMS: atom_id res chain seq x y z
N MET A 1 -7.84 -20.95 10.75
CA MET A 1 -7.82 -20.40 9.37
C MET A 1 -8.78 -19.24 9.11
N ALA A 2 -10.06 -19.26 9.49
CA ALA A 2 -10.92 -18.07 9.36
C ALA A 2 -10.64 -16.99 10.43
N ARG A 3 -10.30 -17.43 11.66
CA ARG A 3 -9.94 -16.56 12.80
C ARG A 3 -8.69 -15.70 12.53
N ASP A 4 -7.71 -16.28 11.83
CA ASP A 4 -6.44 -15.61 11.50
C ASP A 4 -6.64 -14.51 10.44
N LYS A 5 -7.52 -14.76 9.45
CA LYS A 5 -7.85 -13.77 8.40
C LYS A 5 -8.56 -12.55 8.96
N PHE A 6 -9.45 -12.74 9.93
CA PHE A 6 -10.13 -11.62 10.57
C PHE A 6 -9.13 -10.74 11.34
N LEU A 7 -8.20 -11.35 12.08
CA LEU A 7 -7.11 -10.64 12.77
C LEU A 7 -6.24 -9.81 11.81
N PHE A 8 -5.79 -10.39 10.69
CA PHE A 8 -4.97 -9.66 9.72
C PHE A 8 -5.75 -8.58 8.96
N SER A 9 -7.04 -8.79 8.71
CA SER A 9 -7.89 -7.76 8.13
C SER A 9 -8.10 -6.59 9.09
N SER A 10 -8.37 -6.86 10.37
CA SER A 10 -8.52 -5.84 11.41
C SER A 10 -7.26 -4.97 11.55
N PHE A 11 -6.07 -5.54 11.34
CA PHE A 11 -4.82 -4.77 11.31
C PHE A 11 -4.81 -3.70 10.20
N THR A 12 -5.33 -4.01 9.01
CA THR A 12 -5.40 -3.04 7.91
C THR A 12 -6.36 -1.89 8.24
N VAL A 13 -7.53 -2.21 8.79
CA VAL A 13 -8.54 -1.20 9.16
C VAL A 13 -8.03 -0.33 10.31
N PHE A 14 -7.46 -0.95 11.34
CA PHE A 14 -6.86 -0.25 12.47
C PHE A 14 -5.71 0.67 12.01
N TYR A 15 -4.88 0.22 11.08
CA TYR A 15 -3.81 1.05 10.50
C TYR A 15 -4.36 2.33 9.84
N PHE A 16 -5.42 2.23 9.03
CA PHE A 16 -6.00 3.42 8.39
C PHE A 16 -6.71 4.34 9.39
N LEU A 17 -7.44 3.77 10.35
CA LEU A 17 -8.06 4.55 11.43
C LEU A 17 -7.02 5.26 12.29
N ALA A 18 -5.95 4.56 12.67
CA ALA A 18 -4.85 5.13 13.43
C ALA A 18 -4.12 6.23 12.63
N GLY A 19 -3.91 6.05 11.32
CA GLY A 19 -3.34 7.08 10.45
C GLY A 19 -4.25 8.30 10.27
N PHE A 20 -5.57 8.14 10.37
CA PHE A 20 -6.54 9.24 10.37
C PHE A 20 -6.53 10.04 11.68
N VAL A 21 -6.39 9.35 12.82
CA VAL A 21 -6.29 9.97 14.15
C VAL A 21 -4.91 10.61 14.37
N ASN A 22 -3.84 9.97 13.90
CA ASN A 22 -2.49 10.49 14.00
C ASN A 22 -1.57 9.91 12.91
N ILE A 23 -1.06 10.79 12.04
CA ILE A 23 -0.23 10.41 10.90
C ILE A 23 1.08 9.71 11.30
N HIS A 24 1.58 9.89 12.53
CA HIS A 24 2.83 9.27 12.98
C HIS A 24 2.75 7.74 13.01
N PHE A 25 1.57 7.16 13.27
CA PHE A 25 1.39 5.72 13.20
C PHE A 25 1.47 5.18 11.78
N ALA A 26 1.35 6.02 10.75
CA ALA A 26 1.53 5.63 9.36
C ALA A 26 2.98 5.20 9.05
N GLY A 27 3.96 5.53 9.92
CA GLY A 27 5.31 4.98 9.83
C GLY A 27 5.36 3.44 9.84
N LEU A 28 4.35 2.77 10.41
CA LEU A 28 4.21 1.31 10.37
C LEU A 28 4.09 0.76 8.93
N ALA A 29 3.69 1.58 7.95
CA ALA A 29 3.69 1.19 6.54
C ALA A 29 5.09 0.84 6.02
N LEU A 30 6.17 1.41 6.58
CA LEU A 30 7.54 1.03 6.20
C LEU A 30 7.80 -0.44 6.53
N LEU A 31 7.37 -0.90 7.71
CA LEU A 31 7.47 -2.30 8.09
C LEU A 31 6.59 -3.17 7.19
N CYS A 32 5.35 -2.73 6.92
CA CYS A 32 4.44 -3.47 6.03
C CYS A 32 4.94 -3.55 4.57
N MET A 33 5.64 -2.54 4.08
CA MET A 33 6.23 -2.56 2.73
C MET A 33 7.59 -3.25 2.70
N GLY A 34 8.38 -3.21 3.77
CA GLY A 34 9.69 -3.88 3.84
C GLY A 34 9.59 -5.38 4.05
N THR A 35 8.61 -5.84 4.82
CA THR A 35 8.36 -7.26 5.11
C THR A 35 8.29 -8.17 3.88
N PRO A 36 7.57 -7.87 2.79
CA PRO A 36 7.59 -8.73 1.60
C PRO A 36 9.00 -8.92 1.01
N PHE A 37 9.84 -7.87 1.01
CA PHE A 37 11.20 -7.96 0.50
C PHE A 37 12.09 -8.83 1.39
N VAL A 38 12.01 -8.65 2.72
CA VAL A 38 12.78 -9.45 3.69
C VAL A 38 12.40 -10.93 3.59
N LEU A 39 11.10 -11.23 3.50
CA LEU A 39 10.59 -12.60 3.35
C LEU A 39 11.00 -13.22 2.00
N LEU A 40 11.03 -12.42 0.94
CA LEU A 40 11.43 -12.87 -0.39
C LEU A 40 12.91 -13.27 -0.43
N VAL A 41 13.80 -12.44 0.15
CA VAL A 41 15.24 -12.71 0.21
C VAL A 41 15.54 -13.95 1.07
N ARG A 42 14.88 -14.09 2.23
CA ARG A 42 15.15 -15.23 3.13
C ARG A 42 14.60 -16.56 2.63
N ASN A 43 13.36 -16.57 2.14
CA ASN A 43 12.65 -17.82 1.88
C ASN A 43 12.58 -18.19 0.40
N LYS A 44 13.02 -17.30 -0.51
CA LYS A 44 12.97 -17.46 -1.98
C LYS A 44 11.60 -17.91 -2.51
N LYS A 45 10.54 -17.57 -1.78
CA LYS A 45 9.15 -18.00 -2.03
C LYS A 45 8.21 -16.84 -1.76
N ASN A 46 7.09 -16.81 -2.49
CA ASN A 46 6.05 -15.77 -2.36
C ASN A 46 5.17 -15.97 -1.11
N LEU A 47 5.75 -16.13 0.09
CA LEU A 47 4.97 -16.34 1.33
C LEU A 47 4.07 -15.15 1.66
N TRP A 48 4.55 -13.93 1.42
CA TRP A 48 3.80 -12.71 1.66
C TRP A 48 2.45 -12.72 0.95
N CYS A 49 2.47 -12.89 -0.37
CA CYS A 49 1.25 -12.92 -1.18
C CYS A 49 0.40 -14.18 -0.93
N ARG A 50 0.99 -15.30 -0.50
CA ARG A 50 0.29 -16.57 -0.29
C ARG A 50 -0.52 -16.63 1.02
N GLY A 51 -0.12 -15.94 2.08
CA GLY A 51 -0.89 -16.00 3.34
C GLY A 51 -0.56 -15.02 4.45
N ILE A 52 0.39 -14.10 4.28
CA ILE A 52 0.77 -13.14 5.35
C ILE A 52 0.23 -11.73 5.07
N CYS A 53 -0.01 -11.39 3.80
CA CYS A 53 -0.43 -10.05 3.40
C CYS A 53 -1.81 -9.66 3.99
N PRO A 54 -1.86 -8.70 4.94
CA PRO A 54 -3.11 -8.36 5.65
C PRO A 54 -4.16 -7.73 4.73
N ARG A 55 -3.69 -7.06 3.67
CA ARG A 55 -4.55 -6.45 2.64
C ARG A 55 -5.30 -7.49 1.79
N ARG A 56 -4.71 -8.67 1.55
CA ARG A 56 -5.40 -9.74 0.82
C ARG A 56 -6.61 -10.23 1.62
N ASP A 57 -6.44 -10.36 2.92
CA ASP A 57 -7.52 -10.75 3.83
C ASP A 57 -8.56 -9.63 3.95
N TYR A 58 -8.14 -8.36 3.97
CA TYR A 58 -9.05 -7.21 3.89
C TYR A 58 -9.98 -7.26 2.67
N PHE A 59 -9.46 -7.47 1.46
CA PHE A 59 -10.32 -7.58 0.27
C PHE A 59 -11.23 -8.80 0.30
N SER A 60 -10.85 -9.86 1.01
CA SER A 60 -11.69 -11.04 1.15
C SER A 60 -12.97 -10.78 1.95
N LEU A 61 -13.01 -9.76 2.82
CA LEU A 61 -14.23 -9.35 3.52
C LEU A 61 -15.29 -8.80 2.56
N PHE A 62 -14.88 -8.15 1.47
CA PHE A 62 -15.78 -7.57 0.46
C PHE A 62 -16.37 -8.62 -0.49
N LYS A 63 -16.13 -9.92 -0.24
CA LYS A 63 -16.70 -11.01 -1.04
C LYS A 63 -18.23 -10.99 -1.06
N PHE A 64 -18.88 -10.52 0.01
CA PHE A 64 -20.34 -10.45 0.12
C PHE A 64 -20.97 -9.31 -0.71
N MET A 65 -20.20 -8.28 -1.06
CA MET A 65 -20.65 -7.14 -1.87
C MET A 65 -20.24 -7.28 -3.35
N ASN A 66 -19.79 -8.45 -3.77
CA ASN A 66 -19.28 -8.63 -5.12
C ASN A 66 -20.41 -8.69 -6.16
N VAL A 67 -20.36 -7.81 -7.16
CA VAL A 67 -21.26 -7.78 -8.32
C VAL A 67 -21.04 -8.99 -9.25
N GLY A 68 -19.86 -9.63 -9.17
CA GLY A 68 -19.56 -10.87 -9.88
C GLY A 68 -19.17 -10.68 -11.35
N LEU A 69 -18.76 -9.48 -11.75
CA LEU A 69 -18.31 -9.22 -13.12
C LEU A 69 -17.05 -10.06 -13.45
N LYS A 70 -16.95 -10.51 -14.70
CA LYS A 70 -15.74 -11.17 -15.20
C LYS A 70 -14.60 -10.15 -15.27
N VAL A 71 -13.44 -10.53 -14.72
CA VAL A 71 -12.24 -9.67 -14.80
C VAL A 71 -11.85 -9.48 -16.27
N PRO A 72 -11.74 -8.23 -16.76
CA PRO A 72 -11.36 -7.98 -18.15
C PRO A 72 -9.93 -8.45 -18.39
N ARG A 73 -9.70 -9.08 -19.55
CA ARG A 73 -8.38 -9.63 -19.93
C ARG A 73 -7.29 -8.55 -19.97
N TRP A 74 -7.63 -7.29 -20.29
CA TRP A 74 -6.63 -6.21 -20.25
C TRP A 74 -6.04 -6.04 -18.86
N LEU A 75 -6.82 -6.26 -17.79
CA LEU A 75 -6.43 -5.85 -16.43
C LEU A 75 -5.37 -6.78 -15.89
N VAL A 76 -5.45 -8.05 -16.27
CA VAL A 76 -4.49 -9.09 -15.89
C VAL A 76 -3.34 -9.20 -16.90
N SER A 77 -3.35 -8.40 -17.97
CA SER A 77 -2.33 -8.43 -19.01
C SER A 77 -0.94 -8.03 -18.49
N PHE A 78 0.11 -8.52 -19.16
CA PHE A 78 1.49 -8.18 -18.85
C PHE A 78 1.75 -6.66 -18.94
N LYS A 79 1.15 -5.99 -19.93
CA LYS A 79 1.26 -4.53 -20.10
C LYS A 79 0.75 -3.76 -18.88
N MET A 80 -0.45 -4.09 -18.40
CA MET A 80 -1.03 -3.43 -17.22
C MET A 80 -0.22 -3.69 -15.94
N LYS A 81 0.24 -4.93 -15.75
CA LYS A 81 1.14 -5.26 -14.62
C LYS A 81 2.42 -4.44 -14.66
N ASN A 82 3.00 -4.23 -15.84
CA ASN A 82 4.17 -3.36 -16.01
C ASN A 82 3.88 -1.90 -15.71
N ILE A 83 2.77 -1.37 -16.21
CA ILE A 83 2.38 0.02 -15.95
C ILE A 83 2.21 0.26 -14.44
N LEU A 84 1.48 -0.62 -13.74
CA LEU A 84 1.31 -0.52 -12.29
C LEU A 84 2.64 -0.68 -11.53
N PHE A 85 3.51 -1.58 -11.98
CA PHE A 85 4.83 -1.76 -11.40
C PHE A 85 5.71 -0.52 -11.58
N THR A 86 5.78 0.03 -12.79
CA THR A 86 6.54 1.25 -13.08
C THR A 86 6.00 2.44 -12.28
N TYR A 87 4.67 2.59 -12.19
CA TYR A 87 4.03 3.61 -11.36
C TYR A 87 4.44 3.48 -9.88
N PHE A 88 4.43 2.25 -9.35
CA PHE A 88 4.83 1.98 -7.97
C PHE A 88 6.30 2.31 -7.71
N CYS A 89 7.21 1.89 -8.60
CA CYS A 89 8.64 2.20 -8.51
C CYS A 89 8.89 3.71 -8.62
N PHE A 90 8.22 4.39 -9.55
CA PHE A 90 8.31 5.84 -9.69
C PHE A 90 7.84 6.55 -8.42
N ASN A 91 6.74 6.10 -7.82
CA ASN A 91 6.26 6.66 -6.55
C ASN A 91 7.28 6.45 -5.42
N LEU A 92 7.81 5.24 -5.24
CA LEU A 92 8.85 4.97 -4.24
C LEU A 92 10.11 5.83 -4.45
N MET A 93 10.53 6.03 -5.70
CA MET A 93 11.65 6.91 -6.03
C MET A 93 11.35 8.36 -5.64
N LEU A 94 10.16 8.88 -5.97
CA LEU A 94 9.75 10.22 -5.58
C LEU A 94 9.72 10.39 -4.06
N ILE A 95 9.20 9.41 -3.32
CA ILE A 95 9.19 9.42 -1.86
C ILE A 95 10.61 9.45 -1.31
N GLY A 96 11.51 8.61 -1.83
CA GLY A 96 12.91 8.59 -1.42
C GLY A 96 13.61 9.92 -1.64
N LEU A 97 13.55 10.46 -2.86
CA LEU A 97 14.18 11.74 -3.22
C LEU A 97 13.62 12.91 -2.40
N SER A 98 12.30 13.02 -2.28
CA SER A 98 11.69 14.09 -1.48
C SER A 98 12.01 13.98 0.01
N THR A 99 12.15 12.77 0.54
CA THR A 99 12.57 12.55 1.94
C THR A 99 14.03 12.97 2.15
N VAL A 100 14.92 12.70 1.18
CA VAL A 100 16.32 13.18 1.21
C VAL A 100 16.39 14.71 1.16
N PHE A 101 15.62 15.36 0.29
CA PHE A 101 15.58 16.82 0.21
C PHE A 101 15.05 17.48 1.49
N VAL A 102 14.04 16.89 2.13
CA VAL A 102 13.54 17.34 3.45
C VAL A 102 14.62 17.14 4.52
N SER A 103 15.36 16.02 4.48
CA SER A 103 16.48 15.78 5.40
C SER A 103 17.62 16.79 5.22
N GLN A 104 17.81 17.32 4.03
CA GLN A 104 18.80 18.37 3.73
C GLN A 104 18.28 19.79 4.00
N GLY A 105 17.05 19.94 4.49
CA GLY A 105 16.43 21.24 4.78
C GLY A 105 16.08 22.06 3.54
N GLN A 106 16.16 21.49 2.33
CA GLN A 106 15.89 22.20 1.08
C GLN A 106 14.39 22.28 0.73
N MET A 107 13.54 21.53 1.45
CA MET A 107 12.11 21.48 1.19
C MET A 107 11.31 21.38 2.48
N SER A 108 10.20 22.11 2.58
CA SER A 108 9.27 21.99 3.70
C SER A 108 8.52 20.64 3.67
N PRO A 109 8.23 20.04 4.84
CA PRO A 109 7.44 18.81 4.92
C PRO A 109 6.05 19.01 4.32
N ILE A 110 5.58 17.99 3.59
CA ILE A 110 4.21 17.93 3.08
C ILE A 110 3.33 17.33 4.17
N ASP A 111 2.29 18.07 4.51
CA ASP A 111 1.29 17.84 5.54
C ASP A 111 -0.07 17.38 4.98
N ARG A 112 -0.13 17.09 3.68
CA ARG A 112 -1.37 16.81 2.93
C ARG A 112 -1.35 15.45 2.25
N VAL A 113 -2.49 14.76 2.25
CA VAL A 113 -2.68 13.47 1.56
C VAL A 113 -3.04 13.70 0.08
N ARG A 114 -2.31 13.07 -0.85
CA ARG A 114 -2.53 13.17 -2.30
C ARG A 114 -2.84 11.81 -2.92
N LEU A 115 -4.11 11.53 -3.19
CA LEU A 115 -4.51 10.32 -3.91
C LEU A 115 -3.92 10.32 -5.31
N PHE A 116 -3.29 9.21 -5.70
CA PHE A 116 -2.67 9.04 -7.01
C PHE A 116 -1.70 10.12 -7.44
N ILE A 117 -1.04 10.82 -6.50
CA ILE A 117 -0.16 11.96 -6.77
C ILE A 117 -0.92 13.21 -7.27
N PHE A 118 -2.03 13.05 -7.98
CA PHE A 118 -2.79 14.11 -8.64
C PHE A 118 -3.93 14.68 -7.81
N PHE A 119 -4.75 13.82 -7.18
CA PHE A 119 -5.96 14.27 -6.49
C PHE A 119 -5.66 14.62 -5.04
N GLN A 120 -5.59 15.90 -4.74
CA GLN A 120 -5.45 16.41 -3.39
C GLN A 120 -6.81 16.29 -2.69
N ILE A 121 -6.88 15.52 -1.59
CA ILE A 121 -8.09 15.55 -0.78
C ILE A 121 -8.00 16.81 0.10
N PRO A 122 -8.99 17.72 0.06
CA PRO A 122 -9.01 18.91 0.90
C PRO A 122 -9.39 18.61 2.36
N LEU A 123 -9.34 17.34 2.80
CA LEU A 123 -9.53 17.01 4.21
C LEU A 123 -8.31 17.50 4.99
N GLU A 124 -8.49 18.55 5.78
CA GLU A 124 -7.60 18.83 6.90
C GLU A 124 -7.71 17.65 7.86
N MET A 125 -6.67 16.82 7.90
CA MET A 125 -6.64 15.67 8.78
C MET A 125 -6.68 16.19 10.22
N PRO A 126 -7.65 15.77 11.06
CA PRO A 126 -7.70 16.20 12.45
C PRO A 126 -6.51 15.59 13.18
N GLN A 127 -5.43 16.36 13.30
CA GLN A 127 -4.24 15.97 14.06
C GLN A 127 -4.57 16.08 15.56
N LEU A 128 -5.32 15.10 16.09
CA LEU A 128 -5.81 15.09 17.48
C LEU A 128 -4.68 15.03 18.53
N PHE A 129 -3.46 14.67 18.11
CA PHE A 129 -2.27 14.63 18.97
C PHE A 129 -1.05 15.18 18.21
N SER A 130 -0.71 16.45 18.43
CA SER A 130 0.52 17.08 17.93
C SER A 130 1.69 16.80 18.88
N PHE A 131 2.47 15.76 18.57
CA PHE A 131 3.77 15.60 19.21
C PHE A 131 4.69 16.71 18.69
N GLN A 132 5.01 17.69 19.55
CA GLN A 132 5.77 18.89 19.21
C GLN A 132 7.27 18.62 18.86
N THR A 133 7.72 17.37 19.00
CA THR A 133 9.13 16.94 18.95
C THR A 133 9.40 15.80 17.95
N VAL A 134 8.65 15.73 16.87
CA VAL A 134 8.83 14.70 15.83
C VAL A 134 9.58 15.24 14.62
N ASN A 135 10.54 14.44 14.14
CA ASN A 135 11.44 14.80 13.05
C ASN A 135 10.64 15.14 11.76
N PRO A 136 10.86 16.30 11.12
CA PRO A 136 10.15 16.73 9.91
C PRO A 136 10.22 15.71 8.77
N VAL A 137 11.32 14.95 8.70
CA VAL A 137 11.51 13.87 7.73
C VAL A 137 10.50 12.75 7.94
N PHE A 138 10.28 12.34 9.20
CA PHE A 138 9.37 11.25 9.54
C PHE A 138 7.90 11.63 9.25
N LEU A 139 7.53 12.88 9.49
CA LEU A 139 6.22 13.42 9.16
C LEU A 139 5.98 13.35 7.65
N HIS A 140 6.90 13.90 6.85
CA HIS A 140 6.80 13.87 5.38
C HIS A 140 6.73 12.42 4.85
N LEU A 141 7.57 11.53 5.36
CA LEU A 141 7.61 10.11 4.97
C LEU A 141 6.26 9.43 5.24
N SER A 142 5.69 9.67 6.43
CA SER A 142 4.41 9.09 6.86
C SER A 142 3.25 9.51 5.96
N TYR A 143 3.13 10.80 5.62
CA TYR A 143 2.12 11.29 4.69
C TYR A 143 2.24 10.65 3.31
N ARG A 144 3.45 10.51 2.79
CA ARG A 144 3.72 9.91 1.48
C ARG A 144 3.32 8.43 1.43
N PHE A 145 3.76 7.63 2.40
CA PHE A 145 3.40 6.21 2.48
C PHE A 145 1.92 5.99 2.71
N TYR A 146 1.30 6.78 3.59
CA TYR A 146 -0.13 6.74 3.84
C TYR A 146 -0.92 6.96 2.53
N SER A 147 -0.51 7.95 1.74
CA SER A 147 -1.15 8.27 0.46
C SER A 147 -1.04 7.16 -0.59
N LEU A 148 0.13 6.53 -0.69
CA LEU A 148 0.36 5.40 -1.58
C LEU A 148 -0.48 4.18 -1.15
N MET A 149 -0.55 3.91 0.15
CA MET A 149 -1.36 2.81 0.66
C MET A 149 -2.85 3.03 0.46
N LEU A 150 -3.34 4.23 0.81
CA LEU A 150 -4.75 4.59 0.71
C LEU A 150 -5.26 4.52 -0.73
N SER A 151 -4.54 5.11 -1.68
CA SER A 151 -4.91 5.05 -3.11
C SER A 151 -4.98 3.62 -3.62
N SER A 152 -4.02 2.78 -3.21
CA SER A 152 -4.04 1.37 -3.60
C SER A 152 -5.23 0.64 -2.98
N VAL A 153 -5.55 0.85 -1.70
CA VAL A 153 -6.66 0.19 -1.01
C VAL A 153 -8.00 0.62 -1.58
N ILE A 154 -8.17 1.88 -1.94
CA ILE A 154 -9.36 2.37 -2.65
C ILE A 154 -9.55 1.60 -3.96
N LEU A 155 -8.52 1.52 -4.84
CA LEU A 155 -8.64 0.73 -6.08
C LEU A 155 -8.91 -0.73 -5.84
N GLY A 156 -8.21 -1.31 -4.87
CA GLY A 156 -8.37 -2.72 -4.57
C GLY A 156 -9.78 -3.02 -4.04
N THR A 157 -10.39 -2.09 -3.30
CA THR A 157 -11.77 -2.21 -2.81
C THR A 157 -12.76 -2.08 -3.96
N ILE A 158 -12.58 -1.09 -4.85
CA ILE A 158 -13.39 -0.93 -6.07
C ILE A 158 -13.33 -2.21 -6.93
N LEU A 159 -12.13 -2.75 -7.16
CA LEU A 159 -11.95 -3.97 -7.95
C LEU A 159 -12.46 -5.24 -7.24
N ALA A 160 -12.42 -5.26 -5.91
CA ALA A 160 -12.96 -6.36 -5.11
C ALA A 160 -14.49 -6.41 -5.18
N VAL A 161 -15.15 -5.24 -5.14
CA VAL A 161 -16.60 -5.09 -5.25
C VAL A 161 -17.09 -5.35 -6.68
N LEU A 162 -16.38 -4.86 -7.70
CA LEU A 162 -16.82 -5.05 -9.09
C LEU A 162 -16.57 -6.48 -9.59
N PHE A 163 -15.38 -7.04 -9.36
CA PHE A 163 -14.97 -8.28 -10.03
C PHE A 163 -14.82 -9.47 -9.08
N LYS A 164 -13.67 -9.57 -8.41
CA LYS A 164 -13.31 -10.63 -7.48
C LYS A 164 -12.36 -10.05 -6.43
N PRO A 165 -12.45 -10.48 -5.16
CA PRO A 165 -11.64 -9.92 -4.07
C PRO A 165 -10.13 -10.11 -4.25
N ALA A 166 -9.71 -11.12 -5.03
CA ALA A 166 -8.30 -11.38 -5.31
C ALA A 166 -7.75 -10.63 -6.55
N THR A 167 -8.57 -9.85 -7.28
CA THR A 167 -8.18 -9.22 -8.56
C THR A 167 -7.00 -8.28 -8.36
N TRP A 168 -7.03 -7.45 -7.31
CA TRP A 168 -5.92 -6.57 -7.01
C TRP A 168 -4.63 -7.34 -6.72
N CYS A 169 -4.71 -8.45 -5.96
CA CYS A 169 -3.53 -9.24 -5.60
C CYS A 169 -2.79 -9.80 -6.82
N VAL A 170 -3.51 -10.08 -7.92
CA VAL A 170 -2.93 -10.58 -9.18
C VAL A 170 -2.13 -9.52 -9.93
N ILE A 171 -2.59 -8.26 -9.89
CA ILE A 171 -1.97 -7.12 -10.59
C ILE A 171 -1.03 -6.30 -9.69
N CYS A 172 -1.00 -6.63 -8.39
CA CYS A 172 -0.24 -5.91 -7.38
C CYS A 172 1.25 -5.85 -7.76
N PRO A 173 1.88 -4.66 -7.69
CA PRO A 173 3.29 -4.49 -8.05
C PRO A 173 4.22 -5.39 -7.22
N VAL A 174 3.89 -5.63 -5.95
CA VAL A 174 4.65 -6.53 -5.05
C VAL A 174 4.59 -7.98 -5.55
N ASN A 175 3.42 -8.44 -6.00
CA ASN A 175 3.30 -9.81 -6.54
C ASN A 175 4.07 -9.95 -7.86
N THR A 176 3.98 -8.95 -8.75
CA THR A 176 4.72 -8.93 -10.02
C THR A 176 6.23 -8.95 -9.79
N LEU A 177 6.72 -8.16 -8.82
CA LEU A 177 8.14 -8.15 -8.45
C LEU A 177 8.59 -9.50 -7.89
N SER A 178 7.81 -10.04 -6.95
CA SER A 178 8.12 -11.30 -6.28
C SER A 178 8.14 -12.48 -7.26
N GLN A 179 7.24 -12.49 -8.24
CA GLN A 179 7.25 -13.47 -9.34
C GLN A 179 8.53 -13.37 -10.17
N ARG A 180 8.85 -12.16 -10.67
CA ARG A 180 10.08 -11.94 -11.46
C ARG A 180 11.36 -12.35 -10.74
N TYR A 181 11.45 -12.05 -9.44
CA TYR A 181 12.62 -12.40 -8.66
C TYR A 181 12.79 -13.92 -8.53
N ILE A 182 11.70 -14.65 -8.33
CA ILE A 182 11.73 -16.12 -8.28
C ILE A 182 12.05 -16.71 -9.65
N ASP A 183 11.45 -16.18 -10.73
CA ASP A 183 11.70 -16.65 -12.09
C ASP A 183 13.18 -16.46 -12.51
N HIS A 184 13.87 -15.45 -11.95
CA HIS A 184 15.30 -15.25 -12.15
C HIS A 184 16.20 -16.21 -11.34
N LEU A 185 15.65 -16.85 -10.31
CA LEU A 185 16.37 -17.78 -9.42
C LEU A 185 16.24 -19.25 -9.84
N SER A 186 15.30 -19.57 -10.72
CA SER A 186 15.03 -20.92 -11.28
C SER A 186 15.74 -21.13 -12.61
#